data_AF-S5ZBC1-F1
#
_entry.id   AF-S5ZBC1-F1
#
_cell.length_a   1.000
_cell.length_b   1.000
_cell.length_c   1.000
_cell.angle_alpha   90.00
_cell.angle_beta   90.00
_cell.angle_gamma   90.00
#
_symmetry.space_group_name_H-M   'P 1'
#
loop_
_entity.id
_entity.type
_entity.pdbx_description
1 polymer ?
#
loop_
_entity_poly.entity_id
_entity_poly.type
_entity_poly.pdbx_seq_one_letter_code
_entity_poly.pdbx_strand_id
1 'polypeptide(L)'
;MIPRWDHRLKDPESVAFIILDVLADFESEGKLKNLPKSKKFPVKTILAILLFKQYYNLPLRDAQHYGRKFFGANIHYSTLHNWEKKLNLEELTNHLLKKLQKLPYASTQADSTIITNKKRTG
;
A
#
# COMPACT_ATOMS: atom_id res chain seq x y z
N MET A 1 -5.96 -16.02 6.61
CA MET A 1 -6.40 -15.73 5.22
C MET A 1 -7.33 -14.53 5.29
N ILE A 2 -6.82 -13.34 4.97
CA ILE A 2 -7.61 -12.10 4.97
C ILE A 2 -8.47 -12.11 3.70
N PRO A 3 -9.78 -11.80 3.76
CA PRO A 3 -10.66 -11.89 2.60
C PRO A 3 -10.11 -11.08 1.44
N ARG A 4 -10.00 -11.72 0.28
CA ARG A 4 -9.70 -11.06 -0.98
C ARG A 4 -10.85 -10.08 -1.27
N TRP A 5 -10.52 -8.79 -1.23
CA TRP A 5 -11.18 -7.69 -1.93
C TRP A 5 -12.54 -7.25 -1.37
N ASP A 6 -12.51 -6.19 -0.55
CA ASP A 6 -13.61 -5.24 -0.46
C ASP A 6 -13.23 -3.98 -1.25
N HIS A 7 -14.06 -3.64 -2.22
CA HIS A 7 -13.77 -2.85 -3.43
C HIS A 7 -13.73 -1.33 -3.18
N ARG A 8 -12.83 -0.85 -2.31
CA ARG A 8 -12.42 0.56 -2.32
C ARG A 8 -10.92 0.63 -2.17
N LEU A 9 -10.22 0.48 -3.29
CA LEU A 9 -8.81 0.88 -3.40
C LEU A 9 -8.71 2.29 -2.79
N LYS A 10 -7.92 2.42 -1.72
CA LYS A 10 -7.69 3.71 -1.09
C LYS A 10 -6.99 4.62 -2.10
N ASP A 11 -7.07 5.93 -1.88
CA ASP A 11 -6.39 6.87 -2.75
C ASP A 11 -4.86 6.58 -2.77
N PRO A 12 -4.22 6.63 -3.96
CA PRO A 12 -2.79 6.33 -4.12
C PRO A 12 -1.85 7.07 -3.18
N GLU A 13 -2.18 8.31 -2.85
CA GLU A 13 -1.33 9.16 -2.01
C GLU A 13 -1.36 8.70 -0.55
N SER A 14 -2.55 8.45 0.01
CA SER A 14 -2.69 7.89 1.35
C SER A 14 -2.03 6.52 1.46
N VAL A 15 -2.17 5.66 0.44
CA VAL A 15 -1.50 4.36 0.45
C VAL A 15 0.01 4.51 0.45
N ALA A 16 0.56 5.41 -0.37
CA ALA A 16 1.99 5.69 -0.37
C ALA A 16 2.48 6.18 1.00
N PHE A 17 1.70 7.04 1.67
CA PHE A 17 2.00 7.50 3.02
C PHE A 17 2.00 6.37 4.05
N ILE A 18 0.96 5.53 4.06
CA ILE A 18 0.89 4.38 4.98
C ILE A 18 2.00 3.37 4.70
N ILE A 19 2.42 3.19 3.46
CA ILE A 19 3.57 2.33 3.13
C ILE A 19 4.84 2.83 3.82
N LEU A 20 5.09 4.14 3.84
CA LEU A 20 6.26 4.70 4.54
C LEU A 20 6.17 4.47 6.04
N ASP A 21 4.97 4.62 6.61
CA ASP A 21 4.69 4.36 8.03
C ASP A 21 4.86 2.87 8.40
N VAL A 22 4.42 1.93 7.55
CA VAL A 22 4.69 0.49 7.71
C VAL A 22 6.20 0.19 7.70
N LEU A 23 6.94 0.83 6.80
CA LEU A 23 8.39 0.63 6.71
C LEU A 23 9.13 1.19 7.93
N ALA A 24 8.64 2.30 8.52
CA ALA A 24 9.18 2.87 9.74
C ALA A 24 8.97 1.93 10.94
N ASP A 25 7.78 1.33 11.09
CA ASP A 25 7.51 0.32 12.12
C ASP A 25 8.53 -0.83 12.03
N PHE A 26 8.68 -1.42 10.84
CA PHE A 26 9.56 -2.57 10.63
C PHE A 26 11.04 -2.23 10.84
N GLU A 27 11.44 -1.00 10.54
CA GLU A 27 12.79 -0.53 10.87
C GLU A 27 13.00 -0.45 12.38
N SER A 28 12.05 0.12 13.11
CA SER A 28 12.12 0.27 14.57
C SER A 28 12.17 -1.10 15.28
N GLU A 29 11.46 -2.09 14.75
CA GLU A 29 11.48 -3.48 15.20
C GLU A 29 12.75 -4.23 14.77
N GLY A 30 13.63 -3.61 13.98
CA GLY A 30 14.86 -4.21 13.47
C GLY A 30 14.65 -5.27 12.39
N LYS A 31 13.43 -5.45 11.88
CA LYS A 31 13.08 -6.45 10.87
C LYS A 31 13.69 -6.19 9.50
N LEU A 32 14.06 -4.94 9.22
CA LEU A 32 14.73 -4.57 7.96
C LEU A 32 16.25 -4.76 7.97
N LYS A 33 16.86 -5.13 9.11
CA LYS A 33 18.33 -5.20 9.27
C LYS A 33 19.01 -6.26 8.39
N ASN A 34 18.31 -7.36 8.10
CA ASN A 34 18.84 -8.50 7.36
C ASN A 34 18.54 -8.45 5.86
N LEU A 35 18.00 -7.34 5.35
CA LEU A 35 17.67 -7.23 3.94
C LEU A 35 18.94 -7.14 3.07
N PRO A 36 18.87 -7.63 1.82
CA PRO A 36 19.98 -7.49 0.88
C PRO A 36 20.34 -6.02 0.71
N LYS A 37 21.63 -5.70 0.74
CA LYS A 37 22.10 -4.32 0.52
C LYS A 37 22.01 -3.96 -0.96
N SER A 38 21.52 -2.76 -1.23
CA SER A 38 21.49 -2.17 -2.57
C SER A 38 22.59 -1.14 -2.69
N LYS A 39 23.31 -1.14 -3.81
CA LYS A 39 24.38 -0.16 -4.09
C LYS A 39 23.85 1.18 -4.61
N LYS A 40 22.71 1.17 -5.31
CA LYS A 40 22.24 2.33 -6.12
C LYS A 40 21.03 3.04 -5.51
N PHE A 41 20.16 2.30 -4.84
CA PHE A 41 18.91 2.84 -4.30
C PHE A 41 18.71 2.35 -2.87
N PRO A 42 18.19 3.17 -1.93
CA PRO A 42 17.84 2.69 -0.61
C PRO A 42 16.86 1.52 -0.68
N VAL A 43 17.11 0.45 0.07
CA VAL A 43 16.28 -0.77 0.05
C VAL A 43 14.84 -0.46 0.45
N LYS A 44 14.63 0.47 1.39
CA LYS A 44 13.30 0.94 1.79
C LYS A 44 12.51 1.53 0.62
N THR A 45 13.16 2.30 -0.25
CA THR A 45 12.51 2.88 -1.42
C THR A 45 12.08 1.80 -2.41
N ILE A 46 12.92 0.77 -2.59
CA ILE A 46 12.59 -0.40 -3.40
C ILE A 46 11.40 -1.15 -2.81
N LEU A 47 11.41 -1.40 -1.50
CA LEU A 47 10.31 -2.03 -0.78
C LEU A 47 9.02 -1.22 -0.93
N ALA A 48 9.06 0.10 -0.77
CA ALA A 48 7.89 0.96 -0.88
C ALA A 48 7.23 0.83 -2.26
N ILE A 49 8.05 0.86 -3.33
CA ILE A 49 7.57 0.72 -4.72
C ILE A 49 6.95 -0.67 -4.95
N LEU A 50 7.61 -1.72 -4.48
CA LEU A 50 7.11 -3.09 -4.68
C LEU A 50 5.86 -3.37 -3.84
N LEU A 51 5.78 -2.82 -2.63
CA LEU A 51 4.61 -2.95 -1.77
C LEU A 51 3.40 -2.21 -2.37
N PHE A 52 3.64 -1.02 -2.93
CA PHE A 52 2.63 -0.26 -3.66
C PHE A 52 2.12 -1.04 -4.88
N LYS A 53 3.05 -1.60 -5.68
CA LYS A 53 2.73 -2.47 -6.81
C LYS A 53 1.87 -3.67 -6.37
N GLN A 54 2.24 -4.33 -5.28
CA GLN A 54 1.55 -5.51 -4.77
C GLN A 54 0.14 -5.18 -4.28
N TYR A 55 -0.05 -4.06 -3.59
CA TYR A 55 -1.35 -3.62 -3.12
C TYR A 55 -2.33 -3.33 -4.27
N TYR A 56 -1.87 -2.61 -5.31
CA TYR A 56 -2.70 -2.26 -6.47
C TYR A 56 -2.68 -3.32 -7.59
N ASN A 57 -1.95 -4.43 -7.40
CA ASN A 57 -1.71 -5.45 -8.43
C ASN A 57 -1.23 -4.85 -9.78
N LEU A 58 -0.27 -3.92 -9.71
CA LEU A 58 0.22 -3.19 -10.88
C LEU A 58 1.31 -3.97 -11.65
N PRO A 59 1.46 -3.72 -12.97
CA PRO A 59 2.65 -4.14 -13.70
C PRO A 59 3.87 -3.32 -13.25
N LEU A 60 5.09 -3.86 -13.48
CA LEU A 60 6.34 -3.22 -13.05
C LEU A 60 6.61 -1.85 -13.71
N ARG A 61 6.11 -1.63 -14.93
CA ARG A 61 6.24 -0.33 -15.61
C ARG A 61 5.46 0.76 -14.89
N ASP A 62 4.25 0.44 -14.45
CA ASP A 62 3.42 1.37 -13.68
C ASP A 62 4.03 1.58 -12.29
N ALA A 63 4.56 0.53 -11.67
CA ALA A 63 5.31 0.65 -10.42
C ALA A 63 6.51 1.61 -10.53
N GLN A 64 7.24 1.60 -11.66
CA GLN A 64 8.30 2.58 -11.91
C GLN A 64 7.74 4.01 -12.00
N HIS A 65 6.61 4.22 -12.71
CA HIS A 65 5.97 5.53 -12.80
C HIS A 65 5.55 6.05 -11.42
N TYR A 66 4.85 5.23 -10.63
CA TYR A 66 4.42 5.59 -9.28
C TYR A 66 5.60 5.71 -8.30
N GLY A 67 6.67 4.94 -8.50
CA GLY A 67 7.90 5.06 -7.75
C GLY A 67 8.55 6.43 -7.89
N ARG A 68 8.55 6.97 -9.11
CA ARG A 68 8.98 8.34 -9.36
C ARG A 68 8.02 9.35 -8.73
N LYS A 69 6.70 9.14 -8.87
CA LYS A 69 5.66 10.08 -8.43
C LYS A 69 5.59 10.21 -6.90
N PHE A 70 5.54 9.10 -6.16
CA PHE A 70 5.27 9.09 -4.73
C PHE A 70 6.50 8.90 -3.86
N PHE A 71 7.56 8.25 -4.37
CA PHE A 71 8.76 7.93 -3.59
C PHE A 71 10.03 8.63 -4.13
N GLY A 72 9.88 9.53 -5.10
CA GLY A 72 10.98 10.33 -5.66
C GLY A 72 12.05 9.52 -6.39
N ALA A 73 11.79 8.25 -6.71
CA ALA A 73 12.82 7.33 -7.19
C ALA A 73 12.50 6.76 -8.58
N ASN A 74 13.36 7.06 -9.54
CA ASN A 74 13.28 6.52 -10.89
C ASN A 74 14.04 5.19 -10.99
N ILE A 75 13.44 4.12 -10.47
CA ILE A 75 14.01 2.77 -10.51
C ILE A 75 13.46 2.04 -11.73
N HIS A 76 14.34 1.63 -12.65
CA HIS A 76 13.94 0.91 -13.85
C HIS A 76 13.22 -0.41 -13.51
N TYR A 77 12.17 -0.74 -14.24
CA TYR A 77 11.35 -1.94 -14.01
C TYR A 77 12.15 -3.25 -13.94
N SER A 78 13.24 -3.38 -14.71
CA SER A 78 14.12 -4.58 -14.65
C SER A 78 14.86 -4.69 -13.31
N THR A 79 15.21 -3.56 -12.69
CA THR A 79 15.79 -3.54 -11.35
C THR A 79 14.75 -3.95 -10.34
N LEU A 80 13.52 -3.40 -10.42
CA LEU A 80 12.40 -3.80 -9.55
C LEU A 80 12.11 -5.30 -9.65
N HIS A 81 12.09 -5.87 -10.86
CA HIS A 81 11.91 -7.31 -11.08
C HIS A 81 12.95 -8.17 -10.36
N ASN A 82 14.23 -7.75 -10.43
CA ASN A 82 15.31 -8.46 -9.74
C ASN A 82 15.18 -8.39 -8.22
N TRP A 83 14.58 -7.34 -7.69
CA TRP A 83 14.30 -7.19 -6.27
C TRP A 83 13.06 -7.97 -5.82
N GLU A 84 12.00 -8.05 -6.63
CA GLU A 84 10.85 -8.93 -6.34
C GLU A 84 11.29 -10.37 -6.11
N LYS A 85 12.26 -10.87 -6.88
CA LYS A 85 12.80 -12.22 -6.71
C LYS A 85 13.59 -12.44 -5.42
N LYS A 86 14.06 -11.36 -4.78
CA LYS A 86 14.94 -11.40 -3.61
C LYS A 86 14.22 -11.11 -2.30
N LEU A 87 12.99 -10.61 -2.37
CA LEU A 87 12.27 -10.08 -1.21
C LEU A 87 10.98 -10.87 -1.00
N ASN A 88 10.72 -11.25 0.24
CA ASN A 88 9.39 -11.69 0.65
C ASN A 88 8.63 -10.49 1.22
N LEU A 89 7.53 -10.11 0.56
CA LEU A 89 6.71 -8.95 0.92
C LEU A 89 5.44 -9.32 1.68
N GLU A 90 5.22 -10.61 1.99
CA GLU A 90 3.97 -11.07 2.60
C GLU A 90 3.71 -10.41 3.96
N GLU A 91 4.72 -10.37 4.84
CA GLU A 91 4.57 -9.76 6.17
C GLU A 91 4.27 -8.25 6.08
N LEU A 92 5.01 -7.53 5.23
CA LEU A 92 4.80 -6.11 4.97
C LEU A 92 3.42 -5.84 4.38
N THR A 93 2.96 -6.70 3.47
CA THR A 93 1.64 -6.57 2.84
C THR A 93 0.53 -6.79 3.86
N ASN A 94 0.66 -7.80 4.72
CA ASN A 94 -0.30 -8.05 5.79
C ASN A 94 -0.35 -6.89 6.80
N HIS A 95 0.79 -6.29 7.13
CA HIS A 95 0.83 -5.11 8.02
C HIS A 95 0.20 -3.88 7.38
N LEU A 96 0.49 -3.64 6.09
CA LEU A 96 -0.14 -2.60 5.29
C LEU A 96 -1.67 -2.74 5.30
N LEU A 97 -2.19 -3.94 5.00
CA LEU A 97 -3.63 -4.20 5.00
C LEU A 97 -4.25 -3.91 6.37
N LYS A 98 -3.61 -4.30 7.47
CA LYS A 98 -4.06 -4.00 8.83
C LYS A 98 -4.11 -2.50 9.12
N LYS A 99 -3.11 -1.72 8.70
CA LYS A 99 -3.13 -0.26 8.86
C LYS A 99 -4.24 0.38 8.02
N LEU A 100 -4.38 -0.04 6.76
CA LEU A 100 -5.40 0.49 5.85
C LEU A 100 -6.85 0.18 6.29
N GLN A 101 -7.08 -0.97 6.92
CA GLN A 101 -8.39 -1.33 7.50
C GLN A 101 -8.80 -0.43 8.68
N LYS A 102 -7.82 0.10 9.42
CA LYS A 102 -8.06 1.00 10.56
C LYS A 102 -8.32 2.44 10.12
N LEU A 103 -8.02 2.80 8.87
CA LEU A 103 -8.32 4.13 8.37
C LEU A 103 -9.83 4.31 8.24
N PRO A 104 -10.39 5.46 8.66
CA PRO A 104 -11.79 5.76 8.43
C PRO A 104 -12.08 5.62 6.93
N TYR A 105 -13.21 5.01 6.59
CA TYR A 105 -13.66 5.03 5.21
C TYR A 105 -13.89 6.49 4.82
N ALA A 106 -13.30 6.94 3.71
CA ALA A 106 -13.74 8.16 3.08
C ALA A 106 -15.20 7.93 2.63
N SER A 107 -16.14 8.40 3.43
CA SER A 107 -17.56 8.42 3.12
C SER A 107 -17.85 9.53 2.11
N THR A 108 -17.27 9.46 0.92
CA THR A 108 -17.81 10.18 -0.24
C THR A 108 -18.83 9.29 -0.92
N GLN A 109 -19.97 9.14 -0.28
CA GLN A 109 -21.28 8.92 -0.90
C GLN A 109 -22.32 9.20 0.17
N ALA A 110 -23.07 10.26 -0.08
CA ALA A 110 -24.24 10.73 0.64
C ALA A 110 -24.92 9.68 1.53
N ASP A 111 -25.16 10.07 2.78
CA ASP A 111 -26.25 9.57 3.65
C ASP A 111 -27.62 9.85 3.00
N SER A 112 -27.88 9.30 1.82
CA SER A 112 -29.21 9.25 1.20
C SER A 112 -29.94 7.98 1.63
N THR A 113 -29.90 7.66 2.92
CA THR A 113 -30.78 6.64 3.53
C THR A 113 -31.21 7.06 4.93
N ILE A 114 -31.63 8.31 5.09
CA ILE A 114 -32.70 8.59 6.05
C ILE A 114 -34.03 8.31 5.33
N ILE A 115 -34.38 7.03 5.18
CA ILE A 115 -35.78 6.64 5.03
C ILE A 115 -36.38 6.79 6.44
N THR A 116 -36.84 8.00 6.79
CA THR A 116 -37.77 8.12 7.91
C THR A 116 -39.06 7.45 7.50
N ASN A 117 -39.21 6.19 7.91
CA ASN A 117 -40.48 5.51 7.98
C ASN A 117 -41.32 6.20 9.07
N LYS A 118 -41.89 7.37 8.76
CA LYS A 118 -42.87 8.01 9.65
C LYS A 118 -44.22 7.39 9.35
N LYS A 119 -44.58 6.42 10.19
CA LYS A 119 -45.92 5.87 10.40
C LYS A 119 -47.02 6.82 9.90
N ARG A 120 -47.77 6.41 8.88
CA ARG A 120 -49.16 6.85 8.69
C ARG A 120 -50.04 5.89 9.49
N THR A 121 -50.35 6.27 10.72
CA THR A 121 -51.59 5.89 11.40
C THR A 121 -52.54 7.07 11.24
N GLY A 122 -53.66 6.84 10.57
CA GLY A 122 -54.71 7.80 10.27
C GLY A 122 -55.67 7.17 9.28
#